data_AF-A0AAU6GMY3-F1
#
_entry.id   AF-A0AAU6GMY3-F1
#
_cell.length_a   1.000
_cell.length_b   1.000
_cell.length_c   1.000
_cell.angle_alpha   90.00
_cell.angle_beta   90.00
_cell.angle_gamma   90.00
#
_symmetry.space_group_name_H-M   'P 1'
#
loop_
_entity.id
_entity.type
_entity.pdbx_description
1 polymer ?
#
loop_
_entity_poly.entity_id
_entity_poly.type
_entity_poly.pdbx_seq_one_letter_code
_entity_poly.pdbx_strand_id
1 'polypeptide(L)'
;MSRALLDLRERSGLSYRAMEHRLEERPELGPLSRSTAQRILTRQSFPTSQRQLMALLHACAVPQRAWGDWVRAWKKVHRAQDRKESAITPARKLAAREAEAELARYELESVEPFRSPTAAWSVRCCICGDLFRVRLSDLGPGWVGCPNRCPTELVRSVADALLKQLDPLSCPRCESPVATAPHTTSLEDCPVCGDALLPEAAPPSGQYGDSSS
;
A
#
# COMPACT_ATOMS: atom_id res chain seq x y z
N MET A 1 -16.37 9.84 -21.61
CA MET A 1 -16.07 11.19 -21.07
C MET A 1 -14.57 11.48 -21.00
N SER A 2 -13.73 10.59 -20.46
CA SER A 2 -12.28 10.84 -20.34
C SER A 2 -11.55 11.10 -21.66
N ARG A 3 -11.99 10.49 -22.78
CA ARG A 3 -11.50 10.81 -24.12
C ARG A 3 -11.83 12.24 -24.54
N ALA A 4 -13.08 12.66 -24.37
CA ALA A 4 -13.53 14.00 -24.72
C ALA A 4 -12.79 15.10 -23.93
N LEU A 5 -12.40 14.85 -22.68
CA LEU A 5 -11.58 15.78 -21.89
C LEU A 5 -10.14 15.89 -22.43
N LEU A 6 -9.55 14.78 -22.89
CA LEU A 6 -8.24 14.79 -23.54
C LEU A 6 -8.31 15.56 -24.86
N ASP A 7 -9.32 15.29 -25.69
CA ASP A 7 -9.53 15.98 -26.97
C ASP A 7 -9.69 17.50 -26.76
N LEU A 8 -10.33 17.94 -25.66
CA LEU A 8 -10.42 19.36 -25.28
C LEU A 8 -9.05 19.97 -24.98
N ARG A 9 -8.19 19.26 -24.24
CA ARG A 9 -6.83 19.72 -23.92
C ARG A 9 -5.99 19.83 -25.19
N GLU A 10 -6.08 18.84 -26.07
CA GLU A 10 -5.33 18.84 -27.33
C GLU A 10 -5.76 20.01 -28.22
N ARG A 11 -7.07 20.30 -28.29
CA ARG A 11 -7.59 21.45 -29.04
C ARG A 11 -7.26 22.81 -28.42
N SER A 12 -7.17 22.89 -27.09
CA SER A 12 -6.81 24.16 -26.43
C SER A 12 -5.34 24.49 -26.62
N GLY A 13 -4.48 23.48 -26.79
CA GLY A 13 -3.02 23.66 -26.92
C GLY A 13 -2.35 24.23 -25.67
N LEU A 14 -3.08 24.36 -24.56
CA LEU A 14 -2.60 25.02 -23.36
C LEU A 14 -1.71 24.09 -22.52
N SER A 15 -0.63 24.67 -21.99
CA SER A 15 0.19 23.99 -20.98
C SER A 15 -0.55 23.91 -19.64
N TYR A 16 -0.17 22.96 -18.78
CA TYR A 16 -0.76 22.85 -17.43
C TYR A 16 -0.55 24.12 -16.58
N ARG A 17 0.56 24.85 -16.80
CA ARG A 17 0.79 26.14 -16.13
C ARG A 17 -0.18 27.21 -16.63
N ALA A 18 -0.41 27.29 -17.95
CA ALA A 18 -1.38 28.22 -18.51
C ALA A 18 -2.81 27.91 -18.04
N MET A 19 -3.15 26.63 -17.91
CA MET A 19 -4.43 26.19 -17.34
C MET A 19 -4.63 26.62 -15.88
N GLU A 20 -3.58 26.51 -15.05
CA GLU A 20 -3.59 26.95 -13.65
C GLU A 20 -3.76 28.47 -13.55
N HIS A 21 -2.99 29.25 -14.32
CA HIS A 21 -3.12 30.71 -14.36
C HIS A 21 -4.54 31.17 -14.75
N ARG A 22 -5.17 30.52 -15.74
CA ARG A 22 -6.56 30.84 -16.13
C ARG A 22 -7.58 30.61 -15.01
N LEU A 23 -7.28 29.72 -14.07
CA LEU A 23 -8.15 29.49 -12.92
C LEU A 23 -7.98 30.55 -11.84
N GLU A 24 -6.82 31.19 -11.76
CA GLU A 24 -6.60 32.34 -10.87
C GLU A 24 -7.52 33.52 -11.25
N GLU A 25 -7.88 33.64 -12.53
CA GLU A 25 -8.86 34.62 -13.03
C GLU A 25 -10.30 34.37 -12.55
N ARG A 26 -10.60 33.16 -12.03
CA ARG A 26 -11.94 32.74 -11.57
C ARG A 26 -11.90 31.93 -10.28
N PRO A 27 -11.64 32.58 -9.13
CA PRO A 27 -11.50 31.91 -7.84
C PRO A 27 -12.79 31.19 -7.39
N GLU A 28 -13.96 31.57 -7.90
CA GLU A 28 -15.25 30.93 -7.58
C GLU A 28 -15.31 29.44 -7.97
N LEU A 29 -14.55 29.02 -8.99
CA LEU A 29 -14.47 27.63 -9.41
C LEU A 29 -13.64 26.77 -8.45
N GLY A 30 -12.80 27.42 -7.64
CA GLY A 30 -11.83 26.80 -6.74
C GLY A 30 -10.52 26.41 -7.46
N PRO A 31 -9.44 26.21 -6.70
CA PRO A 31 -8.14 25.86 -7.26
C PRO A 31 -8.14 24.44 -7.83
N LEU A 32 -7.45 24.26 -8.96
CA LEU A 32 -7.14 22.95 -9.52
C LEU A 32 -5.63 22.83 -9.67
N SER A 33 -4.99 22.00 -8.85
CA SER A 33 -3.53 21.83 -8.94
C SER A 33 -3.13 21.25 -10.30
N ARG A 34 -1.94 21.65 -10.78
CA ARG A 34 -1.33 21.08 -12.01
C ARG A 34 -1.33 19.55 -12.04
N SER A 35 -0.96 18.92 -10.92
CA SER A 35 -0.94 17.45 -10.79
C SER A 35 -2.33 16.84 -10.97
N THR A 36 -3.36 17.47 -10.41
CA THR A 36 -4.75 17.01 -10.53
C THR A 36 -5.26 17.18 -11.96
N ALA A 37 -5.02 18.35 -12.57
CA ALA A 37 -5.36 18.60 -13.97
C ALA A 37 -4.68 17.59 -14.91
N GLN A 38 -3.40 17.32 -14.68
CA GLN A 38 -2.63 16.31 -15.42
C GLN A 38 -3.24 14.93 -15.29
N ARG A 39 -3.50 14.45 -14.07
CA ARG A 39 -4.07 13.11 -13.84
C ARG A 39 -5.44 12.95 -14.51
N ILE A 40 -6.30 13.96 -14.43
CA ILE A 40 -7.63 13.91 -15.06
C ILE A 40 -7.51 13.87 -16.59
N LEU A 41 -6.71 14.75 -17.18
CA LEU A 41 -6.56 14.84 -18.62
C LEU A 41 -5.83 13.64 -19.22
N THR A 42 -4.91 13.03 -18.47
CA THR A 42 -4.21 11.78 -18.86
C THR A 42 -5.00 10.51 -18.51
N ARG A 43 -6.26 10.65 -18.07
CA ARG A 43 -7.18 9.55 -17.72
C ARG A 43 -6.72 8.68 -16.54
N GLN A 44 -5.78 9.15 -15.74
CA GLN A 44 -5.35 8.50 -14.49
C GLN A 44 -6.32 8.76 -13.33
N SER A 45 -7.17 9.78 -13.44
CA SER A 45 -8.26 10.04 -12.49
C SER A 45 -9.49 10.59 -13.20
N PHE A 46 -10.62 10.58 -12.50
CA PHE A 46 -11.88 11.16 -12.95
C PHE A 46 -12.25 12.35 -12.05
N PRO A 47 -12.92 13.42 -12.56
CA PRO A 47 -13.36 14.52 -11.71
C PRO A 47 -14.30 14.01 -10.61
N THR A 48 -13.94 14.26 -9.36
CA THR A 48 -14.67 13.78 -8.17
C THR A 48 -15.79 14.73 -7.75
N SER A 49 -15.77 15.97 -8.23
CA SER A 49 -16.82 16.95 -7.95
C SER A 49 -17.21 17.74 -9.19
N GLN A 50 -18.44 18.27 -9.18
CA GLN A 50 -18.93 19.16 -10.23
C GLN A 50 -18.06 20.42 -10.34
N ARG A 51 -17.59 20.96 -9.20
CA ARG A 51 -16.69 22.12 -9.17
C ARG A 51 -15.37 21.83 -9.90
N GLN A 52 -14.76 20.69 -9.61
CA GLN A 52 -13.51 20.27 -10.26
C GLN A 52 -13.68 20.11 -11.78
N LEU A 53 -14.82 19.56 -12.23
CA LEU A 53 -15.15 19.51 -13.65
C LEU A 53 -15.27 20.91 -14.26
N MET A 54 -16.01 21.81 -13.61
CA MET A 54 -16.19 23.18 -14.12
C MET A 54 -14.87 23.95 -14.18
N ALA A 55 -14.00 23.81 -13.17
CA ALA A 55 -12.65 24.34 -13.19
C ALA A 55 -11.86 23.81 -14.40
N LEU A 56 -11.90 22.51 -14.67
CA LEU A 56 -11.21 21.92 -15.82
C LEU A 56 -11.73 22.44 -17.16
N LEU A 57 -13.05 22.60 -17.31
CA LEU A 57 -13.66 23.15 -18.52
C LEU A 57 -13.25 24.61 -18.76
N HIS A 58 -13.22 25.44 -17.71
CA HIS A 58 -12.73 26.82 -17.77
C HIS A 58 -11.25 26.88 -18.16
N ALA A 59 -10.42 26.04 -17.52
CA ALA A 59 -9.00 25.93 -17.81
C ALA A 59 -8.72 25.52 -19.27
N CYS A 60 -9.59 24.67 -19.86
CA CYS A 60 -9.51 24.27 -21.27
C CYS A 60 -10.20 25.27 -22.23
N ALA A 61 -10.58 26.47 -21.75
CA ALA A 61 -11.27 27.51 -22.51
C ALA A 61 -12.59 27.05 -23.16
N VAL A 62 -13.31 26.12 -22.53
CA VAL A 62 -14.63 25.69 -23.00
C VAL A 62 -15.66 26.79 -22.72
N PRO A 63 -16.46 27.23 -23.72
CA PRO A 63 -17.47 28.24 -23.51
C PRO A 63 -18.51 27.83 -22.45
N GLN A 64 -18.86 28.77 -21.56
CA GLN A 64 -19.75 28.51 -20.42
C GLN A 64 -21.13 27.95 -20.82
N ARG A 65 -21.64 28.34 -21.99
CA ARG A 65 -22.89 27.80 -22.57
C ARG A 65 -22.89 26.28 -22.75
N ALA A 66 -21.73 25.67 -22.99
CA ALA A 66 -21.60 24.23 -23.20
C ALA A 66 -21.48 23.46 -21.88
N TRP A 67 -21.21 24.12 -20.75
CA TRP A 67 -20.91 23.44 -19.49
C TRP A 67 -22.08 22.58 -19.00
N GLY A 68 -23.32 22.97 -19.29
CA GLY A 68 -24.50 22.20 -18.92
C GLY A 68 -24.50 20.78 -19.49
N ASP A 69 -24.10 20.62 -20.75
CA ASP A 69 -23.99 19.30 -21.39
C ASP A 69 -22.91 18.44 -20.73
N TRP A 70 -21.76 19.05 -20.44
CA TRP A 70 -20.66 18.37 -19.76
C TRP A 70 -21.04 17.92 -18.34
N VAL A 71 -21.71 18.78 -17.58
CA VAL A 71 -22.19 18.46 -16.23
C VAL A 71 -23.24 17.35 -16.27
N ARG A 72 -24.18 17.37 -17.24
CA ARG A 72 -25.15 16.29 -17.42
C ARG A 72 -24.47 14.96 -17.75
N ALA A 73 -23.52 14.96 -18.69
CA ALA A 73 -22.77 13.78 -19.06
C ALA A 73 -21.96 13.23 -17.87
N TRP A 74 -21.31 14.10 -17.11
CA TRP A 74 -20.57 13.74 -15.89
C TRP A 74 -21.49 13.11 -14.84
N LYS A 75 -22.64 13.72 -14.54
CA LYS A 75 -23.60 13.17 -13.58
C LYS A 75 -24.08 11.77 -13.97
N LYS A 76 -24.29 11.50 -15.26
CA LYS A 76 -24.66 10.15 -15.74
C LYS A 76 -23.54 9.13 -15.47
N VAL A 77 -22.29 9.48 -15.78
CA VAL A 77 -21.13 8.60 -15.55
C VAL A 77 -20.90 8.39 -14.06
N HIS A 78 -20.94 9.46 -13.26
CA HIS A 78 -20.70 9.40 -11.82
C HIS A 78 -21.76 8.57 -11.10
N ARG A 79 -23.05 8.76 -11.41
CA ARG A 79 -24.13 7.90 -10.88
C ARG A 79 -23.97 6.43 -11.25
N ALA A 80 -23.44 6.14 -12.44
CA ALA A 80 -23.17 4.76 -12.84
C ALA A 80 -22.00 4.15 -12.04
N GLN A 81 -20.98 4.94 -11.71
CA GLN A 81 -19.89 4.54 -10.80
C GLN A 81 -20.41 4.30 -9.39
N ASP A 82 -21.17 5.25 -8.82
CA ASP A 82 -21.73 5.14 -7.47
C ASP A 82 -22.66 3.93 -7.34
N ARG A 83 -23.49 3.67 -8.36
CA ARG A 83 -24.34 2.47 -8.39
C ARG A 83 -23.53 1.19 -8.44
N LYS A 84 -22.44 1.16 -9.21
CA LYS A 84 -21.56 0.00 -9.30
C LYS A 84 -20.86 -0.27 -7.97
N GLU A 85 -20.43 0.78 -7.27
CA GLU A 85 -19.80 0.70 -5.95
C GLU A 85 -20.80 0.30 -4.85
N SER A 86 -22.00 0.90 -4.88
CA SER A 86 -23.09 0.59 -3.94
C SER A 86 -23.68 -0.81 -4.17
N ALA A 87 -23.61 -1.35 -5.38
CA ALA A 87 -23.98 -2.72 -5.71
C ALA A 87 -22.94 -3.77 -5.25
N ILE A 88 -21.82 -3.35 -4.64
CA ILE A 88 -20.89 -4.27 -3.98
C ILE A 88 -21.49 -4.65 -2.63
N THR A 89 -22.19 -5.79 -2.60
CA THR A 89 -22.76 -6.36 -1.37
C THR A 89 -21.66 -6.68 -0.35
N PRO A 90 -21.96 -6.69 0.97
CA PRO A 90 -21.01 -7.12 2.00
C PRO A 90 -20.41 -8.51 1.71
N ALA A 91 -21.24 -9.44 1.21
CA ALA A 91 -20.80 -10.76 0.77
C ALA A 91 -19.74 -10.68 -0.35
N ARG A 92 -19.87 -9.74 -1.29
CA ARG A 92 -18.89 -9.52 -2.36
C ARG A 92 -17.58 -8.92 -1.83
N LYS A 93 -17.64 -8.06 -0.81
CA LYS A 93 -16.43 -7.53 -0.14
C LYS A 93 -15.69 -8.62 0.63
N LEU A 94 -16.42 -9.51 1.30
CA LEU A 94 -15.83 -10.67 1.97
C LEU A 94 -15.15 -11.59 0.96
N ALA A 95 -15.85 -11.94 -0.13
CA ALA A 95 -15.27 -12.73 -1.21
C ALA A 95 -14.04 -12.06 -1.86
N ALA A 96 -14.03 -10.72 -1.96
CA ALA A 96 -12.85 -9.98 -2.43
C ALA A 96 -11.66 -10.11 -1.48
N ARG A 97 -11.89 -9.99 -0.16
CA ARG A 97 -10.83 -10.17 0.84
C ARG A 97 -10.27 -11.60 0.86
N GLU A 98 -11.15 -12.60 0.75
CA GLU A 98 -10.75 -14.00 0.65
C GLU A 98 -9.92 -14.25 -0.61
N ALA A 99 -10.35 -13.70 -1.74
CA ALA A 99 -9.63 -13.76 -3.01
C ALA A 99 -8.24 -13.08 -2.93
N GLU A 100 -8.14 -11.92 -2.29
CA GLU A 100 -6.85 -11.22 -2.06
C GLU A 100 -5.93 -12.03 -1.13
N ALA A 101 -6.48 -12.62 -0.07
CA ALA A 101 -5.71 -13.48 0.83
C ALA A 101 -5.18 -14.73 0.13
N GLU A 102 -5.95 -15.29 -0.82
CA GLU A 102 -5.50 -16.40 -1.64
C GLU A 102 -4.36 -15.99 -2.58
N LEU A 103 -4.45 -14.82 -3.23
CA LEU A 103 -3.34 -14.28 -4.06
C LEU A 103 -2.05 -14.09 -3.25
N ALA A 104 -2.16 -13.61 -2.02
CA ALA A 104 -1.01 -13.38 -1.15
C ALA A 104 -0.21 -14.66 -0.87
N ARG A 105 -0.85 -15.85 -0.83
CA ARG A 105 -0.16 -17.13 -0.67
C ARG A 105 0.83 -17.43 -1.82
N TYR A 106 0.60 -16.83 -2.98
CA TYR A 106 1.42 -16.96 -4.18
C TYR A 106 2.32 -15.75 -4.44
N GLU A 107 2.46 -14.84 -3.46
CA GLU A 107 3.23 -13.59 -3.60
C GLU A 107 2.71 -12.70 -4.75
N LEU A 108 1.39 -12.63 -4.88
CA LEU A 108 0.69 -11.81 -5.88
C LEU A 108 -0.15 -10.73 -5.20
N GLU A 109 -0.15 -9.53 -5.77
CA GLU A 109 -0.96 -8.39 -5.33
C GLU A 109 -2.01 -8.06 -6.41
N SER A 110 -3.26 -7.82 -6.01
CA SER A 110 -4.29 -7.41 -6.96
C SER A 110 -4.12 -5.95 -7.38
N VAL A 111 -4.27 -5.66 -8.68
CA VAL A 111 -4.17 -4.29 -9.22
C VAL A 111 -5.54 -3.73 -9.63
N GLU A 112 -6.55 -4.59 -9.71
CA GLU A 112 -7.93 -4.19 -9.96
C GLU A 112 -8.88 -4.81 -8.92
N PRO A 113 -10.10 -4.27 -8.72
CA PRO A 113 -11.05 -4.86 -7.78
C PRO A 113 -11.49 -6.28 -8.16
N PHE A 114 -11.65 -7.15 -7.16
CA PHE A 114 -12.14 -8.51 -7.35
C PHE A 114 -13.54 -8.53 -8.00
N ARG A 115 -13.66 -9.26 -9.11
CA ARG A 115 -14.91 -9.35 -9.87
C ARG A 115 -15.67 -10.63 -9.58
N SER A 116 -15.01 -11.77 -9.76
CA SER A 116 -15.47 -13.13 -9.48
C SER A 116 -14.29 -14.12 -9.52
N PRO A 117 -14.41 -15.34 -8.96
CA PRO A 117 -13.33 -16.34 -8.96
C PRO A 117 -12.92 -16.83 -10.35
N THR A 118 -13.87 -16.85 -11.29
CA THR A 118 -13.70 -17.34 -12.66
C THR A 118 -13.26 -16.27 -13.64
N ALA A 119 -13.38 -14.99 -13.28
CA ALA A 119 -12.93 -13.90 -14.11
C ALA A 119 -11.42 -13.77 -14.02
N ALA A 120 -10.78 -13.49 -15.16
CA ALA A 120 -9.37 -13.13 -15.18
C ALA A 120 -9.15 -11.84 -14.38
N TRP A 121 -8.19 -11.86 -13.47
CA TRP A 121 -7.87 -10.81 -12.53
C TRP A 121 -6.44 -10.33 -12.75
N SER A 122 -6.28 -9.01 -12.91
CA SER A 122 -4.96 -8.39 -13.13
C SER A 122 -4.21 -8.30 -11.81
N VAL A 123 -3.03 -8.94 -11.77
CA VAL A 123 -2.19 -9.06 -10.59
C VAL A 123 -0.77 -8.60 -10.88
N ARG A 124 -0.06 -8.22 -9.82
CA ARG A 124 1.36 -7.88 -9.80
C ARG A 124 2.11 -8.93 -9.00
N CYS A 125 3.23 -9.43 -9.51
CA CYS A 125 4.12 -10.26 -8.71
C CYS A 125 4.87 -9.40 -7.69
N CYS A 126 4.84 -9.75 -6.41
CA CYS A 126 5.54 -9.03 -5.35
C CYS A 126 7.08 -9.17 -5.45
N ILE A 127 7.58 -10.17 -6.18
CA ILE A 127 9.01 -10.43 -6.33
C ILE A 127 9.63 -9.63 -7.48
N CYS A 128 9.08 -9.75 -8.69
CA CYS A 128 9.64 -9.09 -9.89
C CYS A 128 8.88 -7.83 -10.31
N GLY A 129 7.70 -7.57 -9.74
CA GLY A 129 6.86 -6.43 -10.08
C GLY A 129 6.08 -6.57 -11.39
N ASP A 130 6.20 -7.69 -12.11
CA ASP A 130 5.55 -7.91 -13.40
C ASP A 130 4.02 -8.01 -13.27
N LEU A 131 3.32 -7.53 -14.31
CA LEU A 131 1.87 -7.42 -14.37
C LEU A 131 1.30 -8.44 -15.35
N PHE A 132 0.46 -9.34 -14.86
CA PHE A 132 -0.18 -10.36 -15.69
C PHE A 132 -1.59 -10.69 -15.18
N ARG A 133 -2.29 -11.58 -15.89
CA ARG A 133 -3.66 -11.97 -15.55
C ARG A 133 -3.69 -13.42 -15.08
N VAL A 134 -4.44 -13.67 -14.01
CA VAL A 134 -4.70 -15.01 -13.46
C VAL A 134 -6.18 -15.21 -13.19
N ARG A 135 -6.66 -16.44 -13.14
CA ARG A 135 -7.96 -16.74 -12.52
C ARG A 135 -7.70 -17.42 -11.19
N LEU A 136 -8.51 -17.14 -10.18
CA LEU A 136 -8.37 -17.83 -8.89
C LEU A 136 -8.56 -19.34 -9.01
N SER A 137 -9.40 -19.80 -9.96
CA SER A 137 -9.55 -21.21 -10.27
C SER A 137 -8.27 -21.89 -10.76
N ASP A 138 -7.34 -21.12 -11.32
CA ASP A 138 -6.11 -21.62 -11.90
C ASP A 138 -4.97 -21.61 -10.87
N LEU A 139 -5.18 -20.94 -9.73
CA LEU A 139 -4.26 -20.91 -8.59
C LEU A 139 -4.55 -22.13 -7.72
N GLY A 140 -3.64 -23.09 -7.73
CA GLY A 140 -3.78 -24.34 -7.00
C GLY A 140 -2.55 -25.23 -7.18
N PRO A 141 -2.67 -26.55 -6.97
CA PRO A 141 -1.54 -27.48 -7.06
C PRO A 141 -0.81 -27.49 -8.40
N GLY A 142 -1.47 -27.04 -9.48
CA GLY A 142 -0.89 -26.92 -10.82
C GLY A 142 -0.34 -25.53 -11.18
N TRP A 143 -0.34 -24.57 -10.25
CA TRP A 143 0.16 -23.23 -10.51
C TRP A 143 1.68 -23.23 -10.65
N VAL A 144 2.15 -22.85 -11.84
CA VAL A 144 3.59 -22.85 -12.20
C VAL A 144 4.33 -21.60 -11.74
N GLY A 145 3.66 -20.69 -11.03
CA GLY A 145 4.25 -19.43 -10.57
C GLY A 145 4.09 -18.27 -11.56
N CYS A 146 4.70 -17.14 -11.22
CA CYS A 146 4.78 -15.98 -12.09
C CYS A 146 5.37 -16.35 -13.47
N PRO A 147 4.92 -15.74 -14.59
CA PRO A 147 5.48 -15.97 -15.92
C PRO A 147 7.01 -15.86 -16.01
N ASN A 148 7.62 -14.99 -15.20
CA ASN A 148 9.08 -14.83 -15.12
C ASN A 148 9.79 -15.88 -14.26
N ARG A 149 9.06 -16.91 -13.78
CA ARG A 149 9.55 -18.01 -12.94
C ARG A 149 10.40 -17.52 -11.76
N CYS A 150 9.89 -16.53 -11.05
CA CYS A 150 10.56 -15.97 -9.88
C CYS A 150 10.81 -17.07 -8.83
N PRO A 151 11.98 -17.08 -8.17
CA PRO A 151 12.30 -18.06 -7.15
C PRO A 151 11.56 -17.73 -5.85
N THR A 152 10.32 -18.21 -5.71
CA THR A 152 9.45 -17.93 -4.56
C THR A 152 10.06 -18.45 -3.25
N GLU A 153 10.76 -19.59 -3.28
CA GLU A 153 11.42 -20.16 -2.09
C GLU A 153 12.64 -19.35 -1.64
N LEU A 154 13.41 -18.80 -2.57
CA LEU A 154 14.60 -18.02 -2.25
C LEU A 154 14.23 -16.71 -1.56
N VAL A 155 13.17 -16.04 -2.04
CA VAL A 155 12.68 -14.80 -1.42
C VAL A 155 12.13 -15.04 -0.02
N ARG A 156 11.38 -16.13 0.19
CA ARG A 156 10.89 -16.51 1.52
C ARG A 156 12.03 -16.85 2.48
N SER A 157 13.05 -17.57 2.02
CA SER A 157 14.24 -17.88 2.82
C SER A 157 15.05 -16.63 3.17
N VAL A 158 15.18 -15.67 2.25
CA VAL A 158 15.91 -14.41 2.49
C VAL A 158 15.11 -13.50 3.41
N ALA A 159 13.78 -13.43 3.26
CA ALA A 159 12.90 -12.70 4.16
C ALA A 159 12.93 -13.30 5.58
N ASP A 160 12.87 -14.63 5.71
CA ASP A 160 13.00 -15.33 7.00
C ASP A 160 14.40 -15.11 7.61
N ALA A 161 15.46 -15.11 6.79
CA ALA A 161 16.81 -14.82 7.27
C ALA A 161 16.96 -13.36 7.71
N LEU A 162 16.37 -12.41 7.00
CA LEU A 162 16.35 -10.98 7.38
C LEU A 162 15.50 -10.74 8.63
N LEU A 163 14.35 -11.39 8.77
CA LEU A 163 13.52 -11.34 9.98
C LEU A 163 14.27 -11.94 11.18
N LYS A 164 15.01 -13.04 10.98
CA LYS A 164 15.90 -13.61 12.00
C LYS A 164 17.11 -12.73 12.32
N GLN A 165 17.62 -11.96 11.35
CA GLN A 165 18.66 -10.94 11.59
C GLN A 165 18.11 -9.70 12.30
N LEU A 166 16.80 -9.44 12.21
CA LEU A 166 16.10 -8.36 12.90
C LEU A 166 15.58 -8.78 14.29
N ASP A 167 16.08 -9.89 14.84
CA ASP A 167 15.97 -10.24 16.26
C ASP A 167 17.28 -9.87 17.00
N PRO A 168 17.54 -8.59 17.33
CA PRO A 168 18.74 -8.22 18.05
C PRO A 168 18.49 -8.37 19.56
N LEU A 169 18.50 -9.60 20.07
CA LEU A 169 18.71 -9.86 21.50
C LEU A 169 19.96 -10.70 21.76
N SER A 170 20.91 -10.71 20.82
CA SER A 170 22.24 -11.29 21.04
C SER A 170 23.27 -10.19 20.98
N CYS A 171 23.82 -9.85 22.13
CA CYS A 171 24.97 -8.98 22.20
C CYS A 171 26.22 -9.69 21.66
N PRO A 172 26.95 -9.15 20.67
CA PRO A 172 28.22 -9.74 20.24
C PRO A 172 29.38 -9.56 21.23
N ARG A 173 29.15 -8.91 22.39
CA ARG A 173 30.15 -8.56 23.42
C ARG A 173 29.97 -9.34 24.74
N CYS A 174 28.80 -9.94 24.97
CA CYS A 174 28.46 -10.71 26.16
C CYS A 174 28.05 -12.13 25.71
N GLU A 175 28.95 -13.11 25.76
CA GLU A 175 28.62 -14.50 25.41
C GLU A 175 27.72 -15.14 26.48
N SER A 176 26.41 -14.86 26.48
CA SER A 176 25.42 -15.71 27.14
C SER A 176 24.00 -15.50 26.60
N PRO A 177 23.25 -16.59 26.35
CA PRO A 177 21.86 -16.52 25.90
C PRO A 177 20.96 -16.07 27.05
N VAL A 178 20.21 -14.98 26.84
CA VAL A 178 19.20 -14.52 27.79
C VAL A 178 18.09 -15.57 27.86
N ALA A 179 18.02 -16.27 28.99
CA ALA A 179 16.92 -17.17 29.32
C ALA A 179 15.64 -16.35 29.51
N THR A 180 14.58 -16.77 28.82
CA THR A 180 13.25 -16.20 28.87
C THR A 180 12.65 -16.30 30.28
N ALA A 181 12.59 -15.19 31.01
CA ALA A 181 11.69 -15.04 32.15
C ALA A 181 11.27 -13.58 32.33
N PRO A 182 10.03 -13.31 32.77
CA PRO A 182 9.58 -11.97 33.05
C PRO A 182 10.11 -11.54 34.42
N HIS A 183 10.41 -10.25 34.57
CA HIS A 183 10.20 -9.41 35.77
C HIS A 183 11.32 -8.40 36.01
N THR A 184 10.87 -7.14 36.02
CA THR A 184 11.28 -6.04 36.90
C THR A 184 12.69 -5.49 36.72
N THR A 185 12.73 -4.41 35.95
CA THR A 185 13.65 -3.25 36.04
C THR A 185 14.59 -3.24 37.24
N SER A 186 15.88 -3.43 36.97
CA SER A 186 16.92 -2.49 37.38
C SER A 186 18.02 -2.51 36.32
N LEU A 187 18.04 -1.48 35.49
CA LEU A 187 19.18 -1.15 34.64
C LEU A 187 20.27 -0.67 35.58
N GLU A 188 21.38 -1.38 35.66
CA GLU A 188 22.72 -0.84 35.45
C GLU A 188 23.42 -2.02 34.81
N ASP A 189 23.81 -1.92 33.53
CA ASP A 189 24.73 -2.86 32.88
C ASP A 189 24.16 -3.72 31.74
N CYS A 190 24.28 -3.20 30.50
CA CYS A 190 24.65 -4.11 29.42
C CYS A 190 23.62 -5.09 28.83
N PRO A 191 22.41 -4.76 28.32
CA PRO A 191 21.69 -5.75 27.50
C PRO A 191 22.44 -6.05 26.18
N VAL A 192 23.33 -5.14 25.75
CA VAL A 192 24.35 -5.39 24.72
C VAL A 192 25.73 -4.81 25.12
N CYS A 193 26.08 -3.52 25.02
CA CYS A 193 27.51 -3.14 25.05
C CYS A 193 28.09 -2.06 25.99
N GLY A 194 27.45 -1.52 27.03
CA GLY A 194 28.20 -0.60 27.91
C GLY A 194 27.56 -0.06 29.16
N ASP A 195 27.30 -0.92 30.14
CA ASP A 195 27.24 -0.55 31.55
C ASP A 195 27.92 -1.79 32.27
N ALA A 196 28.55 -1.63 33.44
CA ALA A 196 29.50 -2.52 34.15
C ALA A 196 28.98 -3.59 35.17
N LEU A 197 28.63 -4.80 34.68
CA LEU A 197 28.27 -6.00 35.46
C LEU A 197 28.99 -6.11 36.82
N LEU A 198 28.24 -5.94 37.92
CA LEU A 198 28.76 -6.02 39.29
C LEU A 198 29.08 -7.46 39.74
N PRO A 199 30.21 -7.69 40.43
CA PRO A 199 30.63 -9.02 40.88
C PRO A 199 29.81 -9.52 42.07
N GLU A 200 29.37 -10.77 41.96
CA GLU A 200 28.65 -11.52 42.98
C GLU A 200 29.48 -11.64 44.27
N ALA A 201 28.98 -11.03 45.35
CA ALA A 201 29.61 -11.07 46.66
C ALA A 201 29.53 -12.48 47.26
N ALA A 202 30.70 -13.07 47.56
CA ALA A 202 30.82 -14.34 48.25
C ALA A 202 30.19 -14.30 49.66
N PRO A 203 29.40 -15.30 50.09
CA PRO A 203 28.97 -15.40 51.48
C PRO A 203 30.14 -15.84 52.38
N PRO A 204 30.28 -15.27 53.60
CA PRO A 204 31.31 -15.68 54.54
C PRO A 204 31.03 -17.08 55.09
N SER A 205 32.01 -17.96 54.90
CA SER A 205 32.08 -19.32 55.44
C SER A 205 31.91 -19.34 56.96
N GLY A 206 31.01 -20.21 57.44
CA GLY A 206 30.76 -20.43 58.85
C GLY A 206 32.00 -20.93 59.60
N GLN A 207 32.27 -20.30 60.74
CA GLN A 207 33.07 -20.89 61.82
C GLN A 207 32.10 -21.59 62.77
N TYR A 208 32.19 -22.92 62.86
CA TYR A 208 31.67 -23.69 63.99
C TYR A 208 32.74 -24.67 64.46
N GLY A 209 33.38 -24.29 65.57
CA GLY A 209 33.50 -25.13 66.76
C GLY A 209 34.24 -26.46 66.64
N ASP A 210 35.54 -26.38 66.90
CA ASP A 210 36.35 -27.45 67.47
C ASP A 210 35.97 -27.62 68.96
N SER A 211 35.55 -28.82 69.39
CA SER A 211 35.61 -29.33 70.78
C SER A 211 34.90 -30.69 70.90
N SER A 212 35.67 -31.77 71.04
CA SER A 212 35.68 -32.66 72.24
C SER A 212 36.28 -34.03 71.91
N SER A 213 37.45 -34.30 72.51
CA SER A 213 37.72 -35.57 73.19
C SER A 213 37.49 -35.39 74.68
#